data_AF-A0A1W9QYS4-F1
#
_entry.id   AF-A0A1W9QYS4-F1
#
_cell.length_a   1.000
_cell.length_b   1.000
_cell.length_c   1.000
_cell.angle_alpha   90.00
_cell.angle_beta   90.00
_cell.angle_gamma   90.00
#
_symmetry.space_group_name_H-M   'P 1'
#
loop_
_entity.id
_entity.type
_entity.pdbx_description
1 polymer ?
#
loop_
_entity_poly.entity_id
_entity_poly.type
_entity_poly.pdbx_seq_one_letter_code
_entity_poly.pdbx_strand_id
1 'polypeptide(L)'
;MKHRTLGDENVQKKLKSYITVKVMRENEDDVKDLPIIYGVPSIFFMTPEKEVIESVVGYFNVEDFLSYISDVEKKILKAKSL
;
A
#
# COMPACT_ATOMS: atom_id res chain seq x y z
N MET A 1 -0.41 -11.98 -5.81
CA MET A 1 -0.65 -10.57 -6.22
C MET A 1 0.28 -10.09 -7.34
N LYS A 2 1.61 -10.31 -7.30
CA LYS A 2 2.58 -9.75 -8.27
C LYS A 2 2.18 -9.82 -9.75
N HIS A 3 1.84 -11.01 -10.25
CA HIS A 3 1.48 -11.22 -11.68
C HIS A 3 -0.02 -11.14 -11.97
N ARG A 4 -0.83 -10.76 -10.97
CA ARG A 4 -2.29 -10.61 -11.09
C ARG A 4 -2.65 -9.19 -10.69
N THR A 5 -3.09 -8.99 -9.45
CA THR A 5 -3.47 -7.70 -8.87
C THR A 5 -2.49 -6.56 -9.13
N LEU A 6 -1.20 -6.77 -8.83
CA LEU A 6 -0.19 -5.72 -9.05
C LEU A 6 0.29 -5.65 -10.50
N GLY A 7 -0.09 -6.60 -11.36
CA GLY A 7 0.18 -6.56 -12.80
C GLY A 7 -0.97 -5.98 -13.60
N ASP A 8 -2.13 -5.76 -12.98
CA ASP A 8 -3.32 -5.22 -13.63
C ASP A 8 -3.11 -3.76 -14.06
N GLU A 9 -3.54 -3.42 -15.27
CA GLU A 9 -3.31 -2.10 -15.85
C GLU A 9 -4.01 -0.96 -15.08
N ASN A 10 -5.19 -1.23 -14.50
CA ASN A 10 -5.92 -0.23 -13.74
C ASN A 10 -5.25 0.04 -12.40
N VAL A 11 -4.78 -1.01 -11.74
CA VAL A 11 -3.97 -0.90 -10.52
C VAL A 11 -2.68 -0.15 -10.81
N GLN A 12 -1.96 -0.52 -11.88
CA GLN A 12 -0.73 0.16 -12.28
C GLN A 12 -0.96 1.65 -12.59
N LYS A 13 -2.06 1.99 -13.28
CA LYS A 13 -2.41 3.38 -13.56
C LYS A 13 -2.59 4.20 -12.29
N LYS A 14 -3.24 3.64 -11.26
CA LYS A 14 -3.38 4.27 -9.94
C LYS A 14 -2.06 4.40 -9.21
N LEU A 15 -1.24 3.34 -9.21
CA LEU A 15 0.06 3.33 -8.54
C LEU A 15 1.08 4.33 -9.12
N LYS A 16 0.88 4.86 -10.34
CA LYS A 16 1.74 5.91 -10.92
C LYS A 16 1.77 7.21 -10.10
N SER A 17 0.75 7.50 -9.29
CA SER A 17 0.75 8.66 -8.39
C SER A 17 1.41 8.37 -7.03
N TYR A 18 1.93 7.16 -6.82
CA TYR A 18 2.55 6.73 -5.58
C TYR A 18 4.03 6.40 -5.80
N ILE A 19 4.84 6.60 -4.75
CA ILE A 19 6.15 5.97 -4.67
C ILE A 19 5.92 4.53 -4.20
N THR A 20 6.20 3.56 -5.07
CA THR A 20 6.02 2.14 -4.73
C THR A 20 7.33 1.54 -4.25
N VAL A 21 7.30 0.99 -3.03
CA VAL A 21 8.47 0.35 -2.41
C VAL A 21 8.15 -1.11 -2.16
N LYS A 22 9.07 -2.00 -2.53
CA LYS A 22 8.97 -3.43 -2.27
C LYS A 22 10.09 -3.85 -1.34
N VAL A 23 9.73 -4.31 -0.15
CA VAL A 23 10.66 -4.87 0.82
C VAL A 23 10.48 -6.39 0.90
N MET A 24 11.59 -7.12 0.98
CA MET A 24 11.59 -8.56 1.23
C MET A 24 11.77 -8.79 2.72
N ARG A 25 10.89 -9.60 3.34
CA ARG A 25 10.93 -9.87 4.79
C ARG A 25 12.28 -10.40 5.28
N GLU A 26 12.98 -11.12 4.41
CA GLU A 26 14.30 -11.69 4.68
C GLU A 26 15.38 -10.62 4.92
N ASN A 27 15.17 -9.38 4.48
CA ASN A 27 16.13 -8.29 4.67
C ASN A 27 15.80 -7.52 5.96
N GLU A 28 16.42 -7.94 7.07
CA GLU A 28 16.18 -7.39 8.41
C GLU A 28 16.44 -5.87 8.46
N ASP A 29 17.46 -5.39 7.76
CA ASP A 29 17.82 -3.97 7.73
C ASP A 29 16.75 -3.10 7.06
N ASP A 30 16.06 -3.62 6.05
CA ASP A 30 14.98 -2.89 5.37
C ASP A 30 13.68 -2.91 6.18
N VAL A 31 13.47 -3.96 6.98
CA VAL A 31 12.21 -4.20 7.71
C VAL A 31 12.18 -3.46 9.05
N LYS A 32 13.34 -3.19 9.67
CA LYS A 32 13.42 -2.56 11.01
C LYS A 32 12.70 -1.21 11.14
N ASP A 33 12.61 -0.48 10.03
CA ASP A 33 11.98 0.84 9.97
C ASP A 33 10.51 0.78 9.50
N LEU A 34 9.96 -0.41 9.24
CA LEU A 34 8.58 -0.59 8.81
C LEU A 34 7.63 -0.72 10.03
N PRO A 35 6.33 -0.42 9.85
CA PRO A 35 5.32 -0.76 10.85
C PRO A 35 5.31 -2.26 11.17
N ILE A 36 4.75 -2.62 12.33
CA ILE A 36 4.64 -4.01 12.76
C ILE A 36 3.92 -4.85 11.69
N ILE A 37 4.59 -5.93 11.25
CA ILE A 37 4.09 -6.83 10.21
C ILE A 37 3.32 -7.99 10.87
N TYR A 38 1.99 -8.01 10.71
CA TYR A 38 1.13 -9.06 11.26
C TYR A 38 0.92 -10.27 10.31
N GLY A 39 1.31 -10.15 9.04
CA GLY A 39 1.17 -11.23 8.05
C GLY A 39 1.80 -10.90 6.70
N VAL A 40 1.71 -11.83 5.73
CA VAL A 40 2.31 -11.66 4.39
C VAL A 40 1.30 -11.85 3.24
N PRO A 41 1.33 -11.00 2.20
CA PRO A 41 2.02 -9.70 2.17
C PRO A 41 1.32 -8.69 3.10
N SER A 42 2.10 -7.78 3.67
CA SER A 42 1.58 -6.56 4.31
C SER A 42 1.79 -5.38 3.37
N ILE A 43 0.81 -4.51 3.25
CA ILE A 43 0.85 -3.32 2.40
C ILE A 43 0.50 -2.11 3.28
N PHE A 44 1.38 -1.13 3.26
CA PHE A 44 1.22 0.12 4.01
C PHE A 44 1.07 1.28 3.03
N PHE A 45 0.03 2.07 3.23
CA PHE A 45 -0.13 3.37 2.58
C PHE A 45 0.34 4.43 3.56
N MET A 46 1.36 5.20 3.17
CA MET A 46 2.08 6.09 4.08
C MET A 46 2.26 7.48 3.50
N THR A 47 2.42 8.47 4.39
CA THR A 47 2.91 9.80 4.02
C THR A 47 4.44 9.77 3.77
N PRO A 48 5.01 10.81 3.14
CA PRO A 48 6.47 10.95 3.02
C PRO A 48 7.22 10.92 4.36
N GLU A 49 6.56 11.33 5.45
CA GLU A 49 7.07 11.35 6.83
C GLU A 49 6.95 9.97 7.52
N LYS A 50 6.56 8.93 6.78
CA LYS A 50 6.35 7.56 7.25
C LYS A 50 5.15 7.38 8.21
N GLU A 51 4.19 8.30 8.22
CA GLU A 51 2.94 8.09 8.96
C GLU A 51 2.03 7.12 8.19
N VAL A 52 1.48 6.11 8.86
CA VAL A 52 0.59 5.12 8.23
C VAL A 52 -0.83 5.68 8.11
N ILE A 53 -1.33 5.77 6.88
CA ILE A 53 -2.71 6.16 6.56
C ILE A 53 -3.65 4.95 6.59
N GLU A 54 -3.17 3.82 6.07
CA GLU A 54 -3.89 2.54 6.03
C GLU A 54 -2.90 1.37 5.95
N SER A 55 -3.28 0.24 6.55
CA SER A 55 -2.53 -1.01 6.50
C SER A 55 -3.44 -2.17 6.15
N VAL A 56 -3.05 -2.98 5.16
CA VAL A 56 -3.80 -4.17 4.77
C VAL A 56 -2.90 -5.39 4.72
N VAL A 57 -3.45 -6.54 5.12
CA VAL A 57 -2.71 -7.81 5.22
C VAL A 57 -3.41 -8.87 4.38
N GLY A 58 -2.67 -9.51 3.49
CA GLY A 58 -3.14 -10.65 2.70
C GLY A 58 -3.15 -10.43 1.20
N TYR A 59 -3.72 -11.41 0.49
CA TYR A 59 -3.76 -11.44 -0.97
C TYR A 59 -5.12 -10.96 -1.46
N PHE A 60 -5.15 -9.80 -2.11
CA PHE A 60 -6.39 -9.19 -2.62
C PHE A 60 -6.52 -9.38 -4.13
N ASN A 61 -7.75 -9.49 -4.63
CA ASN A 61 -8.05 -9.40 -6.06
C ASN A 61 -7.91 -7.94 -6.54
N VAL A 62 -8.15 -7.68 -7.84
CA VAL A 62 -8.02 -6.33 -8.42
C VAL A 62 -9.02 -5.34 -7.82
N GLU A 63 -10.29 -5.75 -7.68
CA GLU A 63 -11.38 -4.91 -7.20
C GLU A 63 -11.14 -4.46 -5.75
N ASP A 64 -10.85 -5.41 -4.87
CA ASP A 64 -10.55 -5.15 -3.46
C ASP A 64 -9.36 -4.19 -3.32
N PHE A 65 -8.29 -4.42 -4.10
CA PHE A 65 -7.10 -3.59 -4.03
C PHE A 65 -7.34 -2.15 -4.51
N LEU A 66 -8.14 -1.98 -5.57
CA LEU A 66 -8.57 -0.66 -6.04
C LEU A 66 -9.47 0.06 -5.01
N SER A 67 -10.30 -0.68 -4.28
CA SER A 67 -11.10 -0.11 -3.20
C SER A 67 -10.20 0.48 -2.10
N TYR A 68 -9.17 -0.25 -1.65
CA TYR A 68 -8.24 0.27 -0.65
C TYR A 68 -7.50 1.53 -1.10
N ILE A 69 -7.04 1.59 -2.35
CA ILE A 69 -6.43 2.81 -2.91
C ILE A 69 -7.43 3.98 -2.85
N SER A 70 -8.67 3.74 -3.26
CA SER A 70 -9.73 4.76 -3.27
C SER A 70 -10.04 5.28 -1.86
N ASP A 71 -10.04 4.40 -0.86
CA ASP A 71 -10.30 4.80 0.52
C ASP A 71 -9.14 5.62 1.11
N VAL A 72 -7.90 5.29 0.77
CA VAL A 72 -6.72 6.11 1.09
C VAL A 72 -6.81 7.49 0.44
N GLU A 73 -7.14 7.57 -0.85
CA GLU A 73 -7.32 8.84 -1.56
C GLU A 73 -8.39 9.71 -0.88
N LYS A 74 -9.53 9.12 -0.47
CA LYS A 74 -10.58 9.83 0.28
C LYS A 74 -10.10 10.34 1.63
N LYS A 75 -9.36 9.53 2.40
CA LYS A 75 -8.79 9.94 3.70
C LYS A 75 -7.84 11.14 3.54
N ILE A 76 -7.00 11.12 2.51
CA ILE A 76 -6.08 12.23 2.21
C ILE A 76 -6.85 13.50 1.85
N LEU A 77 -7.89 13.41 1.02
CA LEU A 77 -8.70 14.56 0.64
C LEU A 77 -9.41 15.17 1.86
N LYS A 78 -9.96 14.33 2.74
CA LYS A 78 -10.61 14.77 3.98
C LYS A 78 -9.62 15.49 4.90
N ALA A 79 -8.40 14.97 5.04
CA ALA A 79 -7.35 15.60 5.86
C ALA A 79 -6.93 16.97 5.32
N LYS A 80 -6.93 17.18 4.00
CA LYS A 80 -6.59 18.47 3.37
C LYS A 80 -7.71 19.52 3.42
N SER A 81 -8.95 19.10 3.68
CA SER A 81 -10.10 20.00 3.80
C SER A 81 -10.33 20.55 5.22
N LEU A 82 -9.49 20.16 6.17
CA LEU A 82 -9.48 20.59 7.57
C LEU A 82 -8.33 21.58 7.79
#